data_AF-A0A450VAL1-F1
#
_entry.id   AF-A0A450VAL1-F1
#
_cell.length_a   1.000
_cell.length_b   1.000
_cell.length_c   1.000
_cell.angle_alpha   90.00
_cell.angle_beta   90.00
_cell.angle_gamma   90.00
#
_symmetry.space_group_name_H-M   'P 1'
#
loop_
_entity.id
_entity.type
_entity.pdbx_description
1 polymer ?
#
loop_
_entity_poly.entity_id
_entity_poly.type
_entity_poly.pdbx_seq_one_letter_code
_entity_poly.pdbx_strand_id
1 'polypeptide(L)'
;FGGLAIGRNPTARHNRYFVLKWDFSEISAVGDGGEIKRALYRYLNDRIGAFSDYYGKVLPNPVRIDPQDALSSFQSLLNTTRKTGHLLYLLIDEYDNFANELMMGRRDTEESRYQAILSGEGCMKALFKVVKATAGERGLGRVFITGVSPVAMSDLTSAYNVAENI
;
A
#
# COMPACT_ATOMS: atom_id res chain seq x y z
N PHE A 1 1.23 -18.51 21.61
CA PHE A 1 2.11 -17.35 21.89
C PHE A 1 2.41 -17.12 23.39
N GLY A 2 2.43 -18.17 24.23
CA GLY A 2 2.48 -18.01 25.71
C GLY A 2 3.88 -17.93 26.34
N GLY A 3 4.96 -17.91 25.55
CA GLY A 3 6.33 -18.05 26.05
C GLY A 3 7.33 -16.98 25.57
N LEU A 4 6.88 -15.92 24.91
CA LEU A 4 7.75 -14.83 24.44
C LEU A 4 7.52 -13.58 25.29
N ALA A 5 8.57 -12.76 25.47
CA ALA A 5 8.55 -11.54 26.29
C ALA A 5 7.42 -10.55 25.93
N ILE A 6 6.92 -10.63 24.69
CA ILE A 6 5.82 -9.81 24.15
C ILE A 6 4.43 -10.26 24.70
N GLY A 7 4.34 -11.44 25.32
CA GLY A 7 3.12 -11.95 25.96
C GLY A 7 2.99 -11.57 27.44
N ARG A 8 4.07 -11.14 28.10
CA ARG A 8 4.07 -10.78 29.54
C ARG A 8 3.99 -9.27 29.80
N ASN A 9 4.19 -8.45 28.78
CA ASN A 9 4.01 -7.00 28.88
C ASN A 9 3.32 -6.51 27.59
N PRO A 10 1.97 -6.56 27.53
CA PRO A 10 1.25 -6.09 26.36
C PRO A 10 1.59 -4.60 26.18
N THR A 11 2.20 -4.25 25.04
CA THR A 11 2.39 -2.83 24.71
C THR A 11 1.02 -2.15 24.71
N ALA A 12 0.97 -0.85 25.04
CA ALA A 12 -0.27 -0.06 25.05
C ALA A 12 -1.04 -0.04 23.70
N ARG A 13 -0.49 -0.68 22.66
CA ARG A 13 -0.99 -0.82 21.29
C ARG A 13 -1.60 -2.19 20.97
N HIS A 14 -1.61 -3.14 21.91
CA HIS A 14 -2.23 -4.46 21.71
C HIS A 14 -3.72 -4.28 21.33
N ASN A 15 -4.16 -4.91 20.22
CA ASN A 15 -5.52 -4.85 19.66
C ASN A 15 -6.05 -3.48 19.16
N ARG A 16 -5.20 -2.52 18.77
CA ARG A 16 -5.68 -1.20 18.27
C ARG A 16 -5.59 -0.97 16.76
N TYR A 17 -5.08 -1.94 16.01
CA TYR A 17 -4.85 -1.77 14.59
C TYR A 17 -5.61 -2.79 13.76
N PHE A 18 -6.27 -2.30 12.72
CA PHE A 18 -6.55 -3.12 11.56
C PHE A 18 -5.27 -3.31 10.76
N VAL A 19 -5.09 -4.47 10.14
CA VAL A 19 -3.91 -4.77 9.33
C VAL A 19 -4.33 -4.96 7.88
N LEU A 20 -3.66 -4.25 6.97
CA LEU A 20 -3.77 -4.43 5.52
C LEU A 20 -2.38 -4.74 4.98
N LYS A 21 -2.23 -5.87 4.28
CA LYS A 21 -1.00 -6.22 3.56
C LYS A 21 -1.22 -6.01 2.07
N TRP A 22 -0.26 -5.35 1.43
CA TRP A 22 -0.05 -5.38 0.00
C TRP A 22 1.29 -6.06 -0.29
N ASP A 23 1.26 -7.01 -1.22
CA ASP A 23 2.38 -7.82 -1.66
C ASP A 23 2.51 -7.63 -3.17
N PHE A 24 3.49 -6.82 -3.57
CA PHE A 24 3.58 -6.33 -4.94
C PHE A 24 4.14 -7.39 -5.90
N SER A 25 4.64 -8.52 -5.38
CA SER A 25 4.98 -9.71 -6.19
C SER A 25 3.77 -10.32 -6.91
N GLU A 26 2.55 -10.04 -6.43
CA GLU A 26 1.31 -10.53 -7.05
C GLU A 26 0.83 -9.66 -8.24
N ILE A 27 1.52 -8.56 -8.53
CA ILE A 27 1.09 -7.59 -9.55
C ILE A 27 1.89 -7.82 -10.82
N SER A 28 1.19 -8.08 -11.93
CA SER A 28 1.85 -8.18 -13.24
C SER A 28 2.36 -6.80 -13.69
N ALA A 29 3.67 -6.71 -13.91
CA ALA A 29 4.33 -5.56 -14.53
C ALA A 29 4.36 -5.63 -16.07
N VAL A 30 3.50 -6.46 -16.69
CA VAL A 30 3.44 -6.67 -18.14
C VAL A 30 2.40 -5.75 -18.78
N GLY A 31 2.76 -5.09 -19.88
CA GLY A 31 1.86 -4.27 -20.69
C GLY A 31 2.28 -2.81 -20.78
N ASP A 32 1.39 -1.96 -21.29
CA ASP A 32 1.55 -0.50 -21.28
C ASP A 32 1.24 0.12 -19.89
N GLY A 33 1.51 1.42 -19.73
CA GLY A 33 1.29 2.12 -18.46
C GLY A 33 -0.17 2.09 -17.96
N GLY A 34 -1.13 2.07 -18.87
CA GLY A 34 -2.56 1.93 -18.54
C GLY A 34 -2.91 0.51 -18.11
N GLU A 35 -2.35 -0.51 -18.76
CA GLU A 35 -2.53 -1.91 -18.37
C GLU A 35 -1.94 -2.19 -16.99
N ILE A 36 -0.73 -1.71 -16.73
CA ILE A 36 -0.06 -1.87 -15.43
C ILE A 36 -0.81 -1.09 -14.34
N LYS A 37 -1.27 0.13 -14.61
CA LYS A 37 -2.12 0.89 -13.67
C LYS A 37 -3.38 0.12 -13.32
N ARG A 38 -4.03 -0.51 -14.32
CA ARG A 38 -5.25 -1.30 -14.12
C ARG A 38 -4.95 -2.58 -13.33
N ALA A 39 -3.81 -3.23 -13.55
CA ALA A 39 -3.37 -4.39 -12.77
C ALA A 39 -3.16 -4.00 -11.29
N LEU A 40 -2.43 -2.91 -11.03
CA LEU A 40 -2.25 -2.34 -9.70
C LEU A 40 -3.58 -2.02 -9.03
N TYR A 41 -4.47 -1.29 -9.69
CA TYR A 41 -5.73 -0.85 -9.09
C TYR A 41 -6.67 -2.02 -8.81
N ARG A 42 -6.71 -3.00 -9.71
CA ARG A 42 -7.44 -4.25 -9.47
C ARG A 42 -6.92 -4.95 -8.22
N TYR A 43 -5.60 -5.17 -8.16
CA TYR A 43 -4.96 -5.82 -7.00
C TYR A 43 -5.30 -5.11 -5.68
N LEU A 44 -5.13 -3.78 -5.64
CA LEU A 44 -5.41 -2.99 -4.44
C LEU A 44 -6.89 -3.08 -4.04
N ASN A 45 -7.81 -2.98 -5.01
CA ASN A 45 -9.24 -3.12 -4.75
C ASN A 45 -9.61 -4.50 -4.23
N ASP A 46 -9.01 -5.56 -4.78
CA ASP A 46 -9.23 -6.94 -4.32
C ASP A 46 -8.76 -7.10 -2.87
N ARG A 47 -7.60 -6.52 -2.51
CA ARG A 47 -7.08 -6.54 -1.14
C ARG A 47 -7.95 -5.73 -0.18
N ILE A 48 -8.49 -4.59 -0.61
CA ILE A 48 -9.43 -3.78 0.19
C ILE A 48 -10.79 -4.51 0.35
N GLY A 49 -11.26 -5.19 -0.70
CA GLY A 49 -12.47 -6.01 -0.65
C GLY A 49 -12.33 -7.15 0.35
N ALA A 50 -11.24 -7.93 0.23
CA ALA A 50 -10.93 -9.01 1.18
C ALA A 50 -10.80 -8.50 2.63
N PHE A 51 -10.20 -7.32 2.83
CA PHE A 51 -10.17 -6.66 4.13
C PHE A 51 -11.58 -6.35 4.64
N SER A 52 -12.44 -5.78 3.80
CA SER A 52 -13.81 -5.42 4.17
C SER A 52 -14.61 -6.64 4.58
N ASP A 53 -14.46 -7.76 3.87
CA ASP A 53 -15.13 -9.02 4.18
C ASP A 53 -14.60 -9.61 5.50
N TYR A 54 -13.27 -9.66 5.66
CA TYR A 54 -12.63 -10.21 6.85
C TYR A 54 -13.00 -9.46 8.13
N TYR A 55 -13.00 -8.12 8.07
CA TYR A 55 -13.33 -7.26 9.21
C TYR A 55 -14.81 -6.84 9.27
N GLY A 56 -15.67 -7.38 8.40
CA GLY A 56 -17.06 -6.90 8.24
C GLY A 56 -17.91 -6.90 9.51
N LYS A 57 -17.61 -7.79 10.48
CA LYS A 57 -18.30 -7.82 11.79
C LYS A 57 -17.91 -6.67 12.73
N VAL A 58 -16.75 -6.05 12.50
CA VAL A 58 -16.18 -4.98 13.33
C VAL A 58 -16.33 -3.62 12.64
N LEU A 59 -16.37 -3.62 11.31
CA LEU A 59 -16.59 -2.41 10.53
C LEU A 59 -18.05 -1.94 10.67
N PRO A 60 -18.29 -0.62 10.82
CA PRO A 60 -19.64 -0.08 10.98
C PRO A 60 -20.46 -0.14 9.69
N ASN A 61 -19.78 -0.20 8.54
CA ASN A 61 -20.37 -0.32 7.21
C ASN A 61 -19.36 -1.04 6.29
N PRO A 62 -19.83 -1.70 5.21
CA PRO A 62 -18.93 -2.20 4.17
C PRO A 62 -18.08 -1.07 3.58
N VAL A 63 -16.84 -1.38 3.18
CA VAL A 63 -15.98 -0.43 2.49
C VAL A 63 -16.48 -0.24 1.06
N ARG A 64 -16.61 1.01 0.61
CA ARG A 64 -16.99 1.29 -0.78
C ARG A 64 -15.77 1.09 -1.68
N ILE A 65 -15.89 0.18 -2.64
CA ILE A 65 -14.88 -0.06 -3.67
C ILE A 65 -15.28 0.72 -4.93
N ASP A 66 -14.34 1.52 -5.45
CA ASP A 66 -14.40 2.08 -6.79
C ASP A 66 -13.59 1.17 -7.73
N PRO A 67 -14.23 0.48 -8.70
CA PRO A 67 -13.55 -0.47 -9.57
C PRO A 67 -12.49 0.17 -10.49
N GLN A 68 -12.53 1.50 -10.68
CA GLN A 68 -11.62 2.24 -11.55
C GLN A 68 -10.60 3.08 -10.79
N ASP A 69 -10.78 3.28 -9.47
CA ASP A 69 -9.88 4.10 -8.65
C ASP A 69 -9.62 3.49 -7.26
N ALA A 70 -8.52 2.74 -7.16
CA ALA A 70 -8.09 2.15 -5.90
C ALA A 70 -7.72 3.20 -4.82
N LEU A 71 -7.36 4.43 -5.21
CA LEU A 71 -7.06 5.49 -4.23
C LEU A 71 -8.34 5.98 -3.56
N SER A 72 -9.44 6.05 -4.32
CA SER A 72 -10.78 6.33 -3.80
C SER A 72 -11.24 5.20 -2.86
N SER A 73 -11.05 3.94 -3.25
CA SER A 73 -11.33 2.77 -2.39
C SER A 73 -10.52 2.81 -1.09
N PHE A 74 -9.23 3.14 -1.17
CA PHE A 74 -8.36 3.23 0.02
C PHE A 74 -8.78 4.36 0.96
N GLN A 75 -9.21 5.51 0.43
CA GLN A 75 -9.80 6.57 1.24
C GLN A 75 -11.11 6.13 1.91
N SER A 76 -11.97 5.40 1.20
CA SER A 76 -13.18 4.83 1.77
C SER A 76 -12.87 3.87 2.92
N LEU A 77 -11.85 3.03 2.75
CA LEU A 77 -11.36 2.13 3.79
C LEU A 77 -10.95 2.91 5.03
N LEU A 78 -10.06 3.90 4.88
CA LEU A 78 -9.58 4.72 6.00
C LEU A 78 -10.72 5.45 6.72
N ASN A 79 -11.68 6.00 5.97
CA ASN A 79 -12.85 6.64 6.57
C ASN A 79 -13.72 5.66 7.36
N THR A 80 -13.83 4.42 6.88
CA THR A 80 -14.61 3.37 7.55
C THR A 80 -13.92 2.88 8.81
N THR A 81 -12.60 2.61 8.76
CA THR A 81 -11.83 2.15 9.92
C THR A 81 -11.78 3.23 11.01
N ARG A 82 -11.61 4.50 10.65
CA ARG A 82 -11.60 5.62 11.62
C ARG A 82 -12.85 5.71 12.48
N LYS A 83 -14.03 5.37 11.94
CA LYS A 83 -15.30 5.40 12.70
C LYS A 83 -15.30 4.41 13.88
N THR A 84 -14.44 3.41 13.85
CA THR A 84 -14.28 2.44 14.96
C THR A 84 -13.36 2.93 16.07
N GLY A 85 -12.66 4.06 15.87
CA GLY A 85 -11.60 4.51 16.78
C GLY A 85 -10.28 3.75 16.65
N HIS A 86 -10.19 2.78 15.74
CA HIS A 86 -8.97 2.03 15.45
C HIS A 86 -8.24 2.58 14.22
N LEU A 87 -6.92 2.45 14.22
CA LEU A 87 -6.05 2.89 13.14
C LEU A 87 -5.75 1.73 12.18
N LEU A 88 -5.42 2.03 10.94
CA LEU A 88 -4.89 1.07 9.98
C LEU A 88 -3.36 0.97 10.12
N TYR A 89 -2.84 -0.24 10.08
CA TYR A 89 -1.44 -0.54 9.84
C TYR A 89 -1.32 -1.14 8.44
N LEU A 90 -0.63 -0.43 7.56
CA LEU A 90 -0.36 -0.87 6.19
C LEU A 90 1.02 -1.52 6.10
N LEU A 91 1.07 -2.74 5.58
CA LEU A 91 2.29 -3.45 5.23
C LEU A 91 2.40 -3.47 3.70
N ILE A 92 3.53 -3.06 3.15
CA ILE A 92 3.83 -3.10 1.72
C ILE A 92 5.07 -3.97 1.53
N ASP A 93 4.96 -5.02 0.75
CA ASP A 93 6.01 -6.03 0.53
C ASP A 93 6.36 -6.13 -0.96
N GLU A 94 7.59 -6.54 -1.27
CA GLU A 94 8.06 -6.81 -2.65
C GLU A 94 7.88 -5.63 -3.63
N TYR A 95 7.87 -4.39 -3.13
CA TYR A 95 7.72 -3.19 -3.95
C TYR A 95 8.92 -3.00 -4.90
N ASP A 96 10.13 -3.26 -4.42
CA ASP A 96 11.33 -3.22 -5.26
C ASP A 96 11.34 -4.28 -6.34
N ASN A 97 10.82 -5.49 -6.07
CA ASN A 97 10.67 -6.52 -7.10
C ASN A 97 9.77 -6.00 -8.23
N PHE A 98 8.61 -5.45 -7.89
CA PHE A 98 7.72 -4.85 -8.89
C PHE A 98 8.39 -3.69 -9.63
N ALA A 99 9.11 -2.81 -8.92
CA ALA A 99 9.87 -1.72 -9.56
C ALA A 99 10.99 -2.24 -10.47
N ASN A 100 11.68 -3.31 -10.09
CA ASN A 100 12.72 -3.97 -10.88
C ASN A 100 12.15 -4.63 -12.12
N GLU A 101 10.97 -5.27 -12.04
CA GLU A 101 10.28 -5.84 -13.20
C GLU A 101 9.87 -4.75 -14.21
N LEU A 102 9.32 -3.63 -13.72
CA LEU A 102 9.05 -2.45 -14.54
C LEU A 102 10.32 -1.93 -15.21
N MET A 103 11.45 -2.02 -14.50
CA MET A 103 12.75 -1.63 -15.01
C MET A 103 13.33 -2.65 -15.98
N MET A 104 13.09 -3.95 -15.84
CA MET A 104 13.71 -5.05 -16.59
C MET A 104 12.96 -5.45 -17.87
N GLY A 105 11.72 -4.98 -18.09
CA GLY A 105 10.97 -5.08 -19.35
C GLY A 105 11.59 -4.35 -20.56
N ARG A 106 12.93 -4.16 -20.55
CA ARG A 106 13.81 -3.37 -21.42
C ARG A 106 14.02 -3.93 -22.82
N ARG A 107 12.96 -4.39 -23.49
CA ARG A 107 13.05 -4.69 -24.93
C ARG A 107 12.26 -3.64 -25.72
N ASP A 108 13.04 -2.73 -26.30
CA ASP A 108 12.80 -1.99 -27.55
C ASP A 108 11.91 -0.72 -27.58
N THR A 109 11.33 -0.25 -26.46
CA THR A 109 10.66 1.08 -26.41
C THR A 109 10.85 1.75 -25.03
N GLU A 110 11.97 2.46 -24.86
CA GLU A 110 12.70 2.53 -23.57
C GLU A 110 12.31 3.63 -22.56
N GLU A 111 11.66 4.74 -22.93
CA GLU A 111 11.47 5.86 -21.98
C GLU A 111 10.04 6.02 -21.44
N SER A 112 9.04 5.55 -22.19
CA SER A 112 7.63 5.87 -21.91
C SER A 112 7.02 5.08 -20.75
N ARG A 113 7.42 3.82 -20.53
CA ARG A 113 6.78 2.94 -19.51
C ARG A 113 7.22 3.26 -18.09
N TYR A 114 8.54 3.37 -17.87
CA TYR A 114 9.09 3.81 -16.59
C TYR A 114 8.57 5.21 -16.24
N GLN A 115 8.61 6.15 -17.19
CA GLN A 115 8.08 7.49 -16.95
C GLN A 115 6.56 7.45 -16.71
N ALA A 116 5.76 6.71 -17.47
CA ALA A 116 4.30 6.69 -17.27
C ALA A 116 3.86 6.18 -15.88
N ILE A 117 4.65 5.31 -15.23
CA ILE A 117 4.26 4.68 -13.95
C ILE A 117 4.98 5.29 -12.74
N LEU A 118 6.23 5.71 -12.91
CA LEU A 118 7.11 6.21 -11.84
C LEU A 118 7.51 7.70 -11.99
N SER A 119 7.27 8.37 -13.13
CA SER A 119 7.52 9.82 -13.26
C SER A 119 6.57 10.68 -12.42
N GLY A 120 6.72 12.00 -12.52
CA GLY A 120 5.95 13.03 -11.81
C GLY A 120 4.45 12.78 -11.63
N GLU A 121 3.80 12.09 -12.58
CA GLU A 121 2.36 11.84 -12.65
C GLU A 121 1.96 10.35 -12.63
N GLY A 122 2.91 9.43 -12.43
CA GLY A 122 2.64 7.99 -12.49
C GLY A 122 1.81 7.43 -11.33
N CYS A 123 1.08 6.32 -11.59
CA CYS A 123 0.13 5.74 -10.64
C CYS A 123 0.77 5.29 -9.31
N MET A 124 2.02 4.85 -9.34
CA MET A 124 2.77 4.45 -8.14
C MET A 124 3.12 5.66 -7.29
N LYS A 125 3.59 6.75 -7.91
CA LYS A 125 3.85 8.01 -7.23
C LYS A 125 2.58 8.59 -6.61
N ALA A 126 1.45 8.50 -7.31
CA ALA A 126 0.15 8.91 -6.78
C ALA A 126 -0.25 8.07 -5.55
N LEU A 127 -0.08 6.74 -5.61
CA LEU A 127 -0.34 5.85 -4.48
C LEU A 127 0.49 6.21 -3.25
N PHE A 128 1.82 6.33 -3.38
CA PHE A 128 2.69 6.68 -2.24
C PHE A 128 2.45 8.08 -1.71
N LYS A 129 2.09 9.06 -2.57
CA LYS A 129 1.63 10.38 -2.11
C LYS A 129 0.40 10.27 -1.22
N VAL A 130 -0.59 9.46 -1.60
CA VAL A 130 -1.80 9.22 -0.79
C VAL A 130 -1.47 8.49 0.52
N VAL A 131 -0.64 7.45 0.47
CA VAL A 131 -0.17 6.73 1.67
C VAL A 131 0.52 7.70 2.63
N LYS A 132 1.44 8.54 2.13
CA LYS A 132 2.11 9.56 2.95
C LYS A 132 1.13 10.57 3.54
N ALA A 133 0.24 11.13 2.72
CA ALA A 133 -0.71 12.15 3.15
C ALA A 133 -1.74 11.63 4.17
N THR A 134 -1.92 10.31 4.25
CA THR A 134 -2.86 9.69 5.19
C THR A 134 -2.17 9.16 6.44
N ALA A 135 -0.87 8.86 6.37
CA ALA A 135 -0.05 8.46 7.51
C ALA A 135 0.00 9.58 8.57
N GLY A 136 -0.36 9.25 9.80
CA GLY A 136 -0.31 10.18 10.95
C GLY A 136 -1.51 11.10 11.10
N GLU A 137 -2.28 11.39 10.04
CA GLU A 137 -3.38 12.38 10.09
C GLU A 137 -4.77 11.80 9.77
N ARG A 138 -4.85 10.73 8.96
CA ARG A 138 -6.14 10.29 8.38
C ARG A 138 -6.45 8.81 8.56
N GLY A 139 -6.14 8.28 9.74
CA GLY A 139 -6.51 6.92 10.12
C GLY A 139 -5.51 5.85 9.72
N LEU A 140 -4.47 6.20 8.95
CA LEU A 140 -3.31 5.35 8.74
C LEU A 140 -2.29 5.64 9.85
N GLY A 141 -2.17 4.70 10.80
CA GLY A 141 -1.34 4.89 11.99
C GLY A 141 0.12 4.53 11.77
N ARG A 142 0.38 3.52 10.93
CA ARG A 142 1.73 3.02 10.62
C ARG A 142 1.78 2.49 9.19
N VAL A 143 2.94 2.63 8.57
CA VAL A 143 3.28 2.02 7.28
C VAL A 143 4.61 1.31 7.46
N PHE A 144 4.70 0.08 6.99
CA PHE A 144 5.93 -0.70 6.95
C PHE A 144 6.14 -1.19 5.53
N ILE A 145 7.35 -1.01 5.00
CA ILE A 145 7.69 -1.33 3.63
C ILE A 145 8.90 -2.26 3.64
N THR A 146 8.80 -3.41 2.99
CA THR A 146 9.86 -4.41 2.79
C THR A 146 10.23 -4.54 1.32
N GLY A 147 11.41 -5.12 1.05
CA GLY A 147 11.99 -5.12 -0.29
C GLY A 147 12.65 -3.78 -0.62
N VAL A 148 13.76 -3.46 0.04
CA VAL A 148 14.49 -2.20 -0.19
C VAL A 148 15.71 -2.44 -1.09
N SER A 149 15.54 -2.23 -2.39
CA SER A 149 16.65 -1.93 -3.29
C SER A 149 17.10 -0.46 -3.11
N PRO A 150 18.42 -0.18 -2.95
CA PRO A 150 18.95 1.18 -2.75
C PRO A 150 18.55 2.20 -3.82
N VAL A 151 18.24 1.76 -5.04
CA VAL A 151 17.90 2.61 -6.19
C VAL A 151 16.47 3.13 -6.11
N ALA A 152 15.52 2.34 -5.60
CA ALA A 152 14.12 2.76 -5.45
C ALA A 152 13.93 3.78 -4.31
N MET A 153 14.88 3.86 -3.38
CA MET A 153 14.86 4.78 -2.25
C MET A 153 15.17 6.22 -2.65
N SER A 154 15.96 6.54 -3.68
CA SER A 154 16.27 7.94 -4.00
C SER A 154 15.04 8.74 -4.46
N ASP A 155 14.14 8.11 -5.22
CA ASP A 155 12.92 8.75 -5.71
C ASP A 155 11.83 8.85 -4.61
N LEU A 156 11.83 7.93 -3.64
CA LEU A 156 10.91 7.96 -2.50
C LEU A 156 11.42 8.83 -1.33
N THR A 157 12.73 8.92 -1.08
CA THR A 157 13.31 9.63 0.08
C THR A 157 13.21 11.14 0.00
N SER A 158 13.11 11.75 -1.18
CA SER A 158 12.71 13.16 -1.28
C SER A 158 11.28 13.40 -0.76
N ALA A 159 10.48 12.33 -0.64
CA ALA A 159 9.08 12.34 -0.25
C ALA A 159 8.76 11.56 1.04
N TYR A 160 9.68 10.90 1.76
CA TYR A 160 9.33 10.00 2.88
C TYR A 160 10.16 10.27 4.15
N ASN A 161 9.52 10.80 5.20
CA ASN A 161 10.12 10.98 6.55
C ASN A 161 9.38 10.19 7.65
N VAL A 162 8.52 9.22 7.30
CA VAL A 162 7.60 8.56 8.27
C VAL A 162 7.78 7.03 8.34
N ALA A 163 8.67 6.45 7.53
CA ALA A 163 8.93 5.00 7.57
C ALA A 163 10.17 4.70 8.43
N GLU A 164 9.99 3.91 9.51
CA GLU A 164 11.11 3.25 10.18
C GLU A 164 11.62 2.11 9.30
N ASN A 165 12.89 2.19 8.91
CA ASN A 165 13.63 1.14 8.24
C ASN A 165 14.42 0.36 9.32
N ILE A 166 14.31 -0.96 9.32
CA ILE A 166 15.07 -1.86 10.21
C ILE A 166 15.67 -2.98 9.38
#